data_AF-M3APA1-F1
#
_entry.id   AF-M3APA1-F1
#
_cell.length_a   1.000
_cell.length_b   1.000
_cell.length_c   1.000
_cell.angle_alpha   90.00
_cell.angle_beta   90.00
_cell.angle_gamma   90.00
#
_symmetry.space_group_name_H-M   'P 1'
#
loop_
_entity.id
_entity.type
_entity.pdbx_description
1 polymer ?
#
loop_
_entity_poly.entity_id
_entity_poly.type
_entity_poly.pdbx_seq_one_letter_code
_entity_poly.pdbx_strand_id
1 'polypeptide(L)'
;MLHGYTQSGHLFEIKTKALKKSLEKHFPPSPKPGHLKQYPGGIELVYPTAPIKLQPTEVPGAELDGDKDLDAYGWWRRKGDSEPYTYEGMEIGLAAISKVLQEAVEQGKPFDGALGFSQGGAAAGMVAALLEDGRREAFEKLQAKGGMRYPDEFTKDTGYMEEVVHPPLRFAVSYSGFGASTHELYKAFYEPKIKTPMCHFLGSVDTVVSEDRSLRLVEACVDGKRKEGGVDRVIYHPGGHFLPSSQKQYVAALVAFIREVLDEPIEQPGAKKEERIEDMDLPF
;
A
#
# COMPACT_ATOMS: atom_id res chain seq x y z
N MET A 1 7.19 -0.43 -0.88
CA MET A 1 6.94 -0.77 0.54
C MET A 1 7.09 0.48 1.39
N LEU A 2 5.99 1.13 1.78
CA LEU A 2 5.98 2.40 2.52
C LEU A 2 5.86 2.13 4.03
N HIS A 3 6.84 2.58 4.81
CA HIS A 3 6.88 2.32 6.25
C HIS A 3 5.93 3.21 7.07
N GLY A 4 5.71 2.85 8.33
CA GLY A 4 4.92 3.65 9.28
C GLY A 4 5.72 4.77 9.93
N TYR A 5 5.04 5.63 10.71
CA TYR A 5 5.70 6.68 11.49
C TYR A 5 6.73 6.07 12.46
N THR A 6 7.81 6.82 12.76
CA THR A 6 8.95 6.40 13.60
C THR A 6 9.70 5.16 13.07
N GLN A 7 9.75 4.98 11.75
CA GLN A 7 10.50 3.92 11.09
C GLN A 7 11.33 4.50 9.95
N SER A 8 12.20 3.68 9.38
CA SER A 8 12.92 3.94 8.14
C SER A 8 12.64 2.82 7.12
N GLY A 9 12.99 3.01 5.86
CA GLY A 9 12.91 1.97 4.84
C GLY A 9 13.71 0.72 5.23
N HIS A 10 14.92 0.92 5.77
CA HIS A 10 15.79 -0.17 6.23
C HIS A 10 15.17 -0.96 7.39
N LEU A 11 14.68 -0.27 8.44
CA LEU A 11 14.01 -0.93 9.56
C LEU A 11 12.73 -1.66 9.12
N PHE A 12 12.00 -1.09 8.17
CA PHE A 12 10.80 -1.72 7.65
C PHE A 12 11.14 -2.99 6.87
N GLU A 13 12.19 -2.98 6.03
CA GLU A 13 12.68 -4.18 5.35
C GLU A 13 13.05 -5.29 6.33
N ILE A 14 13.75 -4.95 7.43
CA ILE A 14 14.08 -5.93 8.48
C ILE A 14 12.79 -6.51 9.10
N LYS A 15 11.83 -5.65 9.45
CA LYS A 15 10.56 -6.07 10.08
C LYS A 15 9.68 -6.92 9.16
N THR A 16 9.72 -6.67 7.85
CA THR A 16 8.95 -7.41 6.84
C THR A 16 9.74 -8.55 6.19
N LYS A 17 10.94 -8.90 6.68
CA LYS A 17 11.79 -9.96 6.11
C LYS A 17 11.07 -11.30 5.94
N ALA A 18 10.24 -11.69 6.90
CA ALA A 18 9.45 -12.92 6.82
C ALA A 18 8.38 -12.86 5.71
N LEU A 19 7.76 -11.69 5.53
CA LEU A 19 6.80 -11.45 4.45
C LEU A 19 7.51 -11.48 3.09
N LYS A 20 8.63 -10.75 2.95
CA LYS A 20 9.45 -10.73 1.74
C LYS A 20 9.81 -12.14 1.28
N LYS A 21 10.38 -12.96 2.16
CA LYS A 21 10.71 -14.37 1.87
C LYS A 21 9.48 -15.19 1.47
N SER A 22 8.35 -14.94 2.11
CA SER A 22 7.10 -15.65 1.79
C SER A 22 6.60 -15.24 0.40
N LEU A 23 6.63 -13.96 0.05
CA LEU A 23 6.23 -13.48 -1.27
C LEU A 23 7.19 -13.98 -2.36
N GLU A 24 8.50 -13.96 -2.15
CA GLU A 24 9.50 -14.52 -3.08
C GLU A 24 9.27 -16.02 -3.33
N LYS A 25 8.80 -16.75 -2.32
CA LYS A 25 8.41 -18.16 -2.47
C LYS A 25 7.13 -18.34 -3.28
N HIS A 26 6.14 -17.47 -3.10
CA HIS A 26 4.85 -17.57 -3.80
C HIS A 26 4.88 -16.94 -5.20
N PHE A 27 5.84 -16.07 -5.49
CA PHE A 27 6.05 -15.43 -6.79
C PHE A 27 7.50 -15.64 -7.26
N PRO A 28 7.94 -16.89 -7.43
CA PRO A 28 9.32 -17.19 -7.77
C PRO A 28 9.63 -16.81 -9.23
N PRO A 29 10.91 -16.66 -9.60
CA PRO A 29 11.31 -16.51 -10.99
C PRO A 29 11.01 -17.79 -11.80
N SER A 30 10.76 -17.60 -13.09
CA SER A 30 10.60 -18.68 -14.08
C SER A 30 11.85 -19.57 -14.12
N PRO A 31 11.71 -20.89 -14.34
CA PRO A 31 10.49 -21.64 -14.62
C PRO A 31 9.85 -22.29 -13.38
N LYS A 32 10.12 -21.80 -12.16
CA LYS A 32 9.62 -22.44 -10.94
C LYS A 32 8.08 -22.45 -10.91
N PRO A 33 7.43 -23.52 -10.40
CA PRO A 33 5.98 -23.55 -10.22
C PRO A 33 5.49 -22.34 -9.40
N GLY A 34 4.40 -21.72 -9.84
CA GLY A 34 3.84 -20.52 -9.24
C GLY A 34 4.44 -19.20 -9.72
N HIS A 35 5.41 -19.18 -10.63
CA HIS A 35 5.89 -17.93 -11.25
C HIS A 35 4.75 -17.19 -11.96
N LEU A 36 4.84 -15.86 -12.01
CA LEU A 36 3.90 -15.03 -12.75
C LEU A 36 4.35 -14.97 -14.21
N LYS A 37 3.45 -15.20 -15.17
CA LYS A 37 3.81 -15.26 -16.60
C LYS A 37 4.29 -13.89 -17.11
N GLN A 38 3.65 -12.83 -16.63
CA GLN A 38 3.99 -11.44 -16.95
C GLN A 38 5.31 -11.00 -16.28
N TYR A 39 5.77 -11.69 -15.24
CA TYR A 39 6.95 -11.31 -14.45
C TYR A 39 7.92 -12.51 -14.30
N PRO A 40 8.62 -12.91 -15.37
CA PRO A 40 9.50 -14.08 -15.35
C PRO A 40 10.68 -13.94 -14.38
N GLY A 41 11.04 -12.71 -13.97
CA GLY A 41 12.07 -12.43 -12.97
C GLY A 41 11.61 -12.59 -11.52
N GLY A 42 10.32 -12.85 -11.27
CA GLY A 42 9.73 -12.83 -9.93
C GLY A 42 9.43 -11.40 -9.47
N ILE A 43 9.30 -11.22 -8.16
CA ILE A 43 8.97 -9.93 -7.54
C ILE A 43 10.20 -9.15 -7.08
N GLU A 44 10.09 -7.83 -7.11
CA GLU A 44 11.07 -6.90 -6.55
C GLU A 44 10.36 -5.99 -5.54
N LEU A 45 10.95 -5.78 -4.36
CA LEU A 45 10.39 -4.93 -3.31
C LEU A 45 11.35 -3.79 -2.98
N VAL A 46 10.91 -2.56 -3.19
CA VAL A 46 11.67 -1.34 -2.87
C VAL A 46 11.15 -0.72 -1.56
N TYR A 47 12.07 -0.34 -0.68
CA TYR A 47 11.81 0.18 0.67
C TYR A 47 12.36 1.61 0.83
N PRO A 48 11.67 2.64 0.30
CA PRO A 48 12.09 4.02 0.49
C PRO A 48 11.96 4.44 1.96
N THR A 49 12.85 5.34 2.38
CA THR A 49 12.75 6.04 3.67
C THR A 49 12.03 7.37 3.47
N ALA A 50 11.06 7.65 4.35
CA ALA A 50 10.33 8.90 4.34
C ALA A 50 11.28 10.09 4.62
N PRO A 51 11.01 11.28 4.07
CA PRO A 51 12.00 12.36 4.04
C PRO A 51 12.11 13.12 5.37
N ILE A 52 11.10 13.02 6.24
CA ILE A 52 11.04 13.82 7.45
C ILE A 52 11.67 13.04 8.60
N LYS A 53 12.89 13.45 8.99
CA LYS A 53 13.54 12.94 10.20
C LYS A 53 12.83 13.49 11.45
N LEU A 54 12.54 12.61 12.40
CA LEU A 54 11.82 12.93 13.62
C LEU A 54 12.79 13.26 14.76
N GLN A 55 12.42 14.24 15.57
CA GLN A 55 13.12 14.53 16.82
C GLN A 55 12.72 13.51 17.91
N PRO A 56 13.55 13.26 18.92
CA PRO A 56 13.20 12.37 20.05
C PRO A 56 11.86 12.71 20.71
N THR A 57 11.52 13.99 20.82
CA THR A 57 10.24 14.47 21.37
C THR A 57 9.02 14.09 20.53
N GLU A 58 9.23 13.68 19.28
CA GLU A 58 8.18 13.28 18.34
C GLU A 58 8.01 11.75 18.26
N VAL A 59 8.85 11.00 18.97
CA VAL A 59 8.84 9.54 19.00
C VAL A 59 8.22 9.07 20.32
N PRO A 60 7.04 8.40 20.30
CA PRO A 60 6.42 7.91 21.52
C PRO A 60 7.35 6.95 22.29
N GLY A 61 7.60 7.27 23.57
CA GLY A 61 8.43 6.44 24.44
C GLY A 61 9.94 6.56 24.23
N ALA A 62 10.42 7.51 23.43
CA ALA A 62 11.85 7.79 23.33
C ALA A 62 12.38 8.44 24.62
N GLU A 63 13.52 7.95 25.11
CA GLU A 63 14.23 8.57 26.22
C GLU A 63 14.93 9.85 25.74
N LEU A 64 14.76 10.95 26.48
CA LEU A 64 15.34 12.25 26.15
C LEU A 64 16.83 12.36 26.51
N ASP A 65 17.38 11.37 27.21
CA ASP A 65 18.72 11.39 27.83
C ASP A 65 19.84 10.84 26.91
N GLY A 66 19.65 10.85 25.59
CA GLY A 66 20.69 10.42 24.67
C GLY A 66 20.62 11.11 23.33
N ASP A 67 21.74 11.71 22.93
CA ASP A 67 22.11 12.15 21.58
C ASP A 67 22.27 10.94 20.64
N LYS A 68 21.29 10.03 20.64
CA LYS A 68 21.24 8.91 19.71
C LYS A 68 20.52 9.42 18.47
N ASP A 69 21.22 9.40 17.36
CA ASP A 69 20.63 9.61 16.06
C ASP A 69 19.53 8.55 15.84
N LEU A 70 18.26 8.93 16.09
CA LEU A 70 17.13 8.02 15.97
C LEU A 70 16.86 7.78 14.48
N ASP A 71 16.90 6.52 14.07
CA ASP A 71 16.46 6.09 12.73
C ASP A 71 14.92 6.08 12.63
N ALA A 72 14.33 7.26 12.84
CA ALA A 72 12.89 7.48 12.97
C ALA A 72 12.45 8.57 11.99
N TYR A 73 11.63 8.18 11.02
CA TYR A 73 11.13 9.05 9.97
C TYR A 73 9.61 9.01 9.88
N GLY A 74 9.03 10.05 9.27
CA GLY A 74 7.61 10.15 8.95
C GLY A 74 7.39 10.65 7.53
N TRP A 75 6.25 10.29 6.93
CA TRP A 75 5.83 10.86 5.65
C TRP A 75 5.22 12.26 5.82
N TRP A 76 4.64 12.50 7.00
CA TRP A 76 4.12 13.79 7.45
C TRP A 76 3.99 13.79 8.97
N ARG A 77 3.82 14.98 9.55
CA ARG A 77 3.51 15.19 10.96
C ARG A 77 2.03 15.53 11.13
N ARG A 78 1.36 14.92 12.11
CA ARG A 78 -0.02 15.32 12.47
C ARG A 78 0.02 16.63 13.26
N LYS A 79 -0.85 17.59 12.91
CA LYS A 79 -1.07 18.85 13.64
C LYS A 79 -2.50 18.93 14.14
N GLY A 80 -2.68 18.82 15.45
CA GLY A 80 -3.97 18.87 16.14
C GLY A 80 -4.39 17.52 16.72
N ASP A 81 -4.98 17.57 17.92
CA ASP A 81 -5.27 16.38 18.74
C ASP A 81 -6.66 15.79 18.51
N SER A 82 -7.55 16.53 17.83
CA SER A 82 -8.91 16.10 17.47
C SER A 82 -9.21 16.34 15.99
N GLU A 83 -10.18 15.61 15.42
CA GLU A 83 -10.63 15.85 14.04
C GLU A 83 -11.51 17.13 13.95
N PRO A 84 -11.37 17.94 12.89
CA PRO A 84 -10.40 17.80 11.80
C PRO A 84 -9.01 18.33 12.20
N TYR A 85 -7.97 17.56 11.89
CA TYR A 85 -6.56 17.95 12.02
C TYR A 85 -5.88 18.02 10.64
N THR A 86 -4.67 18.57 10.58
CA THR A 86 -3.89 18.67 9.34
C THR A 86 -2.60 17.86 9.41
N TYR A 87 -1.94 17.71 8.27
CA TYR A 87 -0.69 17.00 8.08
C TYR A 87 0.37 17.98 7.55
N GLU A 88 1.33 18.32 8.40
CA GLU A 88 2.48 19.14 8.04
C GLU A 88 3.55 18.30 7.33
N GLY A 89 4.06 18.79 6.20
CA GLY A 89 5.11 18.11 5.42
C GLY A 89 4.59 17.00 4.50
N MET A 90 3.28 16.87 4.31
CA MET A 90 2.69 15.86 3.42
C MET A 90 3.17 16.03 1.97
N GLU A 91 3.30 17.27 1.51
CA GLU A 91 3.87 17.62 0.22
C GLU A 91 5.30 17.08 0.05
N ILE A 92 6.12 17.16 1.11
CA ILE A 92 7.50 16.63 1.11
C ILE A 92 7.46 15.11 1.02
N GLY A 93 6.59 14.46 1.80
CA GLY A 93 6.40 13.01 1.77
C GLY A 93 5.94 12.50 0.40
N LEU A 94 4.95 13.16 -0.20
CA LEU A 94 4.44 12.85 -1.53
C LEU A 94 5.50 13.06 -2.61
N ALA A 95 6.26 14.15 -2.55
CA ALA A 95 7.37 14.42 -3.46
C ALA A 95 8.43 13.30 -3.42
N ALA A 96 8.78 12.82 -2.22
CA ALA A 96 9.73 11.72 -2.05
C ALA A 96 9.22 10.40 -2.65
N ILE A 97 7.93 10.10 -2.49
CA ILE A 97 7.32 8.92 -3.12
C ILE A 97 7.30 9.07 -4.65
N SER A 98 6.88 10.23 -5.15
CA SER A 98 6.86 10.51 -6.58
C SER A 98 8.24 10.32 -7.21
N LYS A 99 9.31 10.80 -6.56
CA LYS A 99 10.68 10.62 -7.04
C LYS A 99 11.02 9.13 -7.26
N VAL A 100 10.68 8.27 -6.30
CA VAL A 100 10.90 6.81 -6.40
C VAL A 100 10.11 6.19 -7.55
N LEU A 101 8.87 6.64 -7.77
CA LEU A 101 8.04 6.19 -8.90
C LEU A 101 8.64 6.62 -10.24
N GLN A 102 9.10 7.86 -10.36
CA GLN A 102 9.73 8.39 -11.56
C GLN A 102 11.02 7.63 -11.91
N GLU A 103 11.90 7.43 -10.92
CA GLU A 103 13.14 6.66 -11.10
C GLU A 103 12.86 5.23 -11.60
N ALA A 104 11.79 4.60 -11.12
CA ALA A 104 11.39 3.27 -11.56
C ALA A 104 10.87 3.24 -13.00
N VAL A 105 10.11 4.26 -13.43
CA VAL A 105 9.66 4.42 -14.81
C VAL A 105 10.86 4.66 -15.75
N GLU A 106 11.80 5.51 -15.35
CA GLU A 106 13.03 5.79 -16.12
C GLU A 106 13.90 4.53 -16.31
N GLN A 107 13.91 3.65 -15.31
CA GLN A 107 14.59 2.34 -15.37
C GLN A 107 13.82 1.30 -16.19
N GLY A 108 12.64 1.63 -16.73
CA GLY A 108 11.79 0.69 -17.47
C GLY A 108 11.14 -0.38 -16.59
N LYS A 109 11.02 -0.11 -15.28
CA LYS A 109 10.47 -1.02 -14.27
C LYS A 109 9.42 -0.31 -13.40
N PRO A 110 8.30 0.17 -13.99
CA PRO A 110 7.23 0.78 -13.20
C PRO A 110 6.71 -0.22 -12.15
N PHE A 111 6.25 0.30 -11.02
CA PHE A 111 5.69 -0.49 -9.93
C PHE A 111 4.26 -0.93 -10.25
N ASP A 112 3.96 -2.21 -10.10
CA ASP A 112 2.58 -2.71 -10.18
C ASP A 112 1.74 -2.40 -8.95
N GLY A 113 2.37 -2.20 -7.78
CA GLY A 113 1.61 -1.92 -6.58
C GLY A 113 2.37 -1.29 -5.43
N ALA A 114 1.61 -0.65 -4.56
CA ALA A 114 2.12 0.00 -3.35
C ALA A 114 1.57 -0.70 -2.11
N LEU A 115 2.48 -1.23 -1.28
CA LEU A 115 2.15 -1.80 0.03
C LEU A 115 2.68 -0.87 1.11
N GLY A 116 1.91 -0.61 2.16
CA GLY A 116 2.39 0.19 3.28
C GLY A 116 1.76 -0.11 4.63
N PHE A 117 2.44 0.35 5.68
CA PHE A 117 2.02 0.17 7.08
C PHE A 117 1.73 1.53 7.75
N SER A 118 0.64 1.65 8.51
CA SER A 118 0.27 2.86 9.25
C SER A 118 0.21 4.10 8.35
N GLN A 119 1.03 5.14 8.57
CA GLN A 119 1.17 6.27 7.63
C GLN A 119 1.48 5.79 6.20
N GLY A 120 2.36 4.80 6.02
CA GLY A 120 2.64 4.23 4.71
C GLY A 120 1.43 3.51 4.09
N GLY A 121 0.53 2.95 4.91
CA GLY A 121 -0.71 2.33 4.45
C GLY A 121 -1.76 3.36 4.01
N ALA A 122 -1.78 4.53 4.66
CA ALA A 122 -2.55 5.69 4.19
C ALA A 122 -1.96 6.26 2.88
N ALA A 123 -0.63 6.41 2.84
CA ALA A 123 0.09 6.91 1.68
C ALA A 123 -0.09 6.00 0.46
N ALA A 124 -0.11 4.67 0.62
CA ALA A 124 -0.37 3.74 -0.47
C ALA A 124 -1.72 4.00 -1.14
N GLY A 125 -2.77 4.29 -0.35
CA GLY A 125 -4.09 4.65 -0.90
C GLY A 125 -4.09 6.03 -1.56
N MET A 126 -3.43 7.02 -0.98
CA MET A 126 -3.30 8.35 -1.58
C MET A 126 -2.54 8.30 -2.91
N VAL A 127 -1.45 7.54 -2.99
CA VAL A 127 -0.64 7.35 -4.20
C VAL A 127 -1.45 6.61 -5.27
N ALA A 128 -2.17 5.55 -4.90
CA ALA A 128 -3.07 4.87 -5.83
C ALA A 128 -4.08 5.86 -6.43
N ALA A 129 -4.73 6.68 -5.59
CA ALA A 129 -5.67 7.69 -6.03
C ALA A 129 -5.04 8.72 -6.97
N LEU A 130 -3.87 9.26 -6.62
CA LEU A 130 -3.14 10.28 -7.38
C LEU A 130 -2.79 9.83 -8.80
N LEU A 131 -2.50 8.54 -8.98
CA LEU A 131 -2.09 7.98 -10.27
C LEU A 131 -3.27 7.58 -11.16
N GLU A 132 -4.52 7.73 -10.70
CA GLU A 132 -5.71 7.43 -11.50
C GLU A 132 -6.06 8.55 -12.49
N ASP A 133 -6.54 8.14 -13.67
CA ASP A 133 -7.14 9.06 -14.64
C ASP A 133 -8.33 9.81 -14.03
N GLY A 134 -8.38 11.13 -14.27
CA GLY A 134 -9.44 11.99 -13.75
C GLY A 134 -9.20 12.51 -12.32
N ARG A 135 -8.11 12.09 -11.66
CA ARG A 135 -7.83 12.54 -10.29
C ARG A 135 -7.44 14.01 -10.24
N ARG A 136 -6.63 14.50 -11.17
CA ARG A 136 -6.19 15.90 -11.23
C ARG A 136 -7.39 16.85 -11.27
N GLU A 137 -8.35 16.56 -12.14
CA GLU A 137 -9.57 17.33 -12.32
C GLU A 137 -10.43 17.34 -11.04
N ALA A 138 -10.40 16.24 -10.27
CA ALA A 138 -11.08 16.19 -8.98
C ALA A 138 -10.42 17.12 -7.95
N PHE A 139 -9.09 17.17 -7.90
CA PHE A 139 -8.34 18.12 -7.06
C PHE A 139 -8.63 19.56 -7.47
N GLU A 140 -8.57 19.89 -8.76
CA GLU A 140 -8.87 21.24 -9.28
C GLU A 140 -10.30 21.68 -8.92
N LYS A 141 -11.28 20.80 -9.11
CA LYS A 141 -12.69 21.08 -8.78
C LYS A 141 -12.90 21.30 -7.28
N LEU A 142 -12.22 20.55 -6.43
CA LEU A 142 -12.35 20.64 -4.97
C LEU A 142 -11.50 21.76 -4.37
N GLN A 143 -10.48 22.26 -5.08
CA GLN A 143 -9.66 23.37 -4.64
C GLN A 143 -10.50 24.63 -4.37
N ALA A 144 -11.49 24.92 -5.22
CA ALA A 144 -12.44 26.02 -5.02
C ALA A 144 -13.29 25.89 -3.73
N LYS A 145 -13.30 24.72 -3.09
CA LYS A 145 -14.02 24.42 -1.84
C LYS A 145 -13.08 24.23 -0.64
N GLY A 146 -11.82 24.65 -0.75
CA GLY A 146 -10.81 24.49 0.31
C GLY A 146 -10.04 23.18 0.27
N GLY A 147 -10.16 22.41 -0.81
CA GLY A 147 -9.30 21.28 -1.12
C GLY A 147 -7.86 21.72 -1.39
N MET A 148 -6.89 20.82 -1.18
CA MET A 148 -5.52 21.10 -1.58
C MET A 148 -5.36 21.05 -3.11
N ARG A 149 -4.31 21.69 -3.62
CA ARG A 149 -3.93 21.56 -5.04
C ARG A 149 -3.45 20.14 -5.34
N TYR A 150 -3.63 19.68 -6.57
CA TYR A 150 -2.98 18.46 -7.04
C TYR A 150 -1.45 18.58 -6.85
N PRO A 151 -0.75 17.57 -6.29
CA PRO A 151 0.70 17.63 -6.11
C PRO A 151 1.44 17.76 -7.44
N ASP A 152 2.17 18.86 -7.63
CA ASP A 152 2.89 19.15 -8.87
C ASP A 152 3.92 18.06 -9.18
N GLU A 153 4.49 17.43 -8.14
CA GLU A 153 5.45 16.34 -8.27
C GLU A 153 4.84 15.07 -8.86
N PHE A 154 3.51 14.92 -8.91
CA PHE A 154 2.83 13.82 -9.61
C PHE A 154 2.47 14.18 -11.06
N THR A 155 2.96 15.32 -11.55
CA THR A 155 2.80 15.79 -12.92
C THR A 155 4.09 15.61 -13.71
N LYS A 156 3.98 15.08 -14.91
CA LYS A 156 5.03 15.09 -15.92
C LYS A 156 4.57 15.97 -17.08
N ASP A 157 5.22 17.11 -17.24
CA ASP A 157 5.01 17.96 -18.40
C ASP A 157 5.82 17.42 -19.59
N THR A 158 5.11 16.99 -20.64
CA THR A 158 5.73 16.51 -21.89
C THR A 158 5.98 17.64 -22.90
N GLY A 159 5.61 18.88 -22.56
CA GLY A 159 5.58 20.05 -23.44
C GLY A 159 4.31 20.14 -24.30
N TYR A 160 3.51 19.07 -24.36
CA TYR A 160 2.27 19.01 -25.14
C TYR A 160 1.05 18.62 -24.28
N MET A 161 1.27 17.76 -23.28
CA MET A 161 0.26 17.29 -22.34
C MET A 161 0.87 17.14 -20.95
N GLU A 162 0.07 17.41 -19.91
CA GLU A 162 0.39 17.04 -18.54
C GLU A 162 -0.06 15.60 -18.28
N GLU A 163 0.90 14.72 -18.05
CA GLU A 163 0.67 13.31 -17.73
C GLU A 163 0.94 13.05 -16.25
N VAL A 164 0.49 11.90 -15.75
CA VAL A 164 0.93 11.40 -14.43
C VAL A 164 2.36 10.85 -14.53
N VAL A 165 3.13 11.01 -13.46
CA VAL A 165 4.54 10.57 -13.41
C VAL A 165 4.75 9.05 -13.52
N HIS A 166 3.69 8.28 -13.30
CA HIS A 166 3.71 6.84 -13.28
C HIS A 166 2.34 6.32 -13.75
N PRO A 167 2.26 5.19 -14.50
CA PRO A 167 0.98 4.57 -14.82
C PRO A 167 0.13 4.28 -13.57
N PRO A 168 -1.21 4.18 -13.68
CA PRO A 168 -2.03 3.74 -12.56
C PRO A 168 -1.51 2.43 -11.95
N LEU A 169 -1.42 2.37 -10.62
CA LEU A 169 -1.05 1.13 -9.94
C LEU A 169 -2.10 0.06 -10.21
N ARG A 170 -1.65 -1.18 -10.42
CA ARG A 170 -2.54 -2.34 -10.56
C ARG A 170 -3.23 -2.68 -9.23
N PHE A 171 -2.56 -2.41 -8.11
CA PHE A 171 -3.13 -2.60 -6.78
C PHE A 171 -2.43 -1.79 -5.69
N ALA A 172 -3.07 -1.65 -4.53
CA ALA A 172 -2.42 -1.18 -3.32
C ALA A 172 -2.83 -2.00 -2.08
N VAL A 173 -2.00 -1.98 -1.04
CA VAL A 173 -2.24 -2.72 0.21
C VAL A 173 -1.97 -1.83 1.40
N SER A 174 -2.92 -1.84 2.34
CA SER A 174 -2.89 -1.02 3.54
C SER A 174 -2.88 -1.91 4.78
N TYR A 175 -1.77 -1.92 5.51
CA TYR A 175 -1.65 -2.56 6.81
C TYR A 175 -1.82 -1.52 7.93
N SER A 176 -2.89 -1.62 8.72
CA SER A 176 -3.23 -0.63 9.75
C SER A 176 -3.20 0.83 9.25
N GLY A 177 -3.47 1.03 7.95
CA GLY A 177 -3.54 2.36 7.36
C GLY A 177 -4.92 2.99 7.56
N PHE A 178 -5.04 4.26 7.18
CA PHE A 178 -6.22 5.06 7.48
C PHE A 178 -6.56 6.04 6.36
N GLY A 179 -7.83 6.42 6.30
CA GLY A 179 -8.25 7.59 5.52
C GLY A 179 -7.77 8.85 6.23
N ALA A 180 -7.40 9.87 5.46
CA ALA A 180 -6.99 11.16 6.01
C ALA A 180 -8.04 11.73 6.99
N SER A 181 -7.62 12.78 7.70
CA SER A 181 -8.52 13.66 8.43
C SER A 181 -9.74 14.06 7.58
N THR A 182 -10.88 14.28 8.22
CA THR A 182 -12.13 14.76 7.61
C THR A 182 -12.03 16.20 7.09
N HIS A 183 -10.87 16.83 7.19
CA HIS A 183 -10.57 18.15 6.65
C HIS A 183 -10.70 18.18 5.12
N GLU A 184 -11.38 19.20 4.56
CA GLU A 184 -11.67 19.33 3.11
C GLU A 184 -10.41 19.27 2.22
N LEU A 185 -9.27 19.73 2.74
CA LEU A 185 -7.93 19.59 2.12
C LEU A 185 -7.70 18.21 1.49
N TYR A 186 -8.12 17.12 2.15
CA TYR A 186 -7.77 15.76 1.74
C TYR A 186 -8.85 15.06 0.91
N LYS A 187 -9.99 15.72 0.69
CA LYS A 187 -11.16 15.09 0.07
C LYS A 187 -10.88 14.55 -1.33
N ALA A 188 -10.06 15.26 -2.10
CA ALA A 188 -9.77 14.90 -3.48
C ALA A 188 -8.98 13.58 -3.63
N PHE A 189 -8.32 13.09 -2.57
CA PHE A 189 -7.73 11.74 -2.57
C PHE A 189 -8.79 10.63 -2.59
N TYR A 190 -10.01 10.92 -2.14
CA TYR A 190 -11.04 9.90 -1.89
C TYR A 190 -12.33 10.13 -2.68
N GLU A 191 -12.45 11.29 -3.33
CA GLU A 191 -13.56 11.66 -4.21
C GLU A 191 -13.03 12.11 -5.57
N PRO A 192 -13.33 11.39 -6.68
CA PRO A 192 -14.13 10.16 -6.75
C PRO A 192 -13.48 8.99 -6.00
N LYS A 193 -14.26 7.92 -5.72
CA LYS A 193 -13.74 6.73 -5.06
C LYS A 193 -12.52 6.15 -5.79
N ILE A 194 -11.58 5.61 -5.02
CA ILE A 194 -10.38 4.92 -5.52
C ILE A 194 -10.83 3.66 -6.25
N LYS A 195 -10.50 3.60 -7.54
CA LYS A 195 -10.77 2.50 -8.46
C LYS A 195 -9.66 1.44 -8.40
N THR A 196 -8.41 1.83 -8.15
CA THR A 196 -7.31 0.88 -7.97
C THR A 196 -7.69 -0.13 -6.88
N PRO A 197 -7.66 -1.45 -7.16
CA PRO A 197 -7.96 -2.48 -6.18
C PRO A 197 -7.10 -2.34 -4.93
N MET A 198 -7.74 -2.32 -3.76
CA MET A 198 -7.05 -2.22 -2.48
C MET A 198 -7.36 -3.40 -1.56
N CYS A 199 -6.34 -3.85 -0.83
CA CYS A 199 -6.45 -4.84 0.24
C CYS A 199 -6.09 -4.22 1.58
N HIS A 200 -6.92 -4.40 2.60
CA HIS A 200 -6.82 -3.75 3.89
C HIS A 200 -6.68 -4.77 5.01
N PHE A 201 -5.61 -4.67 5.79
CA PHE A 201 -5.39 -5.49 6.98
C PHE A 201 -5.61 -4.64 8.23
N LEU A 202 -6.59 -5.03 9.05
CA LEU A 202 -7.02 -4.31 10.24
C LEU A 202 -6.77 -5.16 11.50
N GLY A 203 -6.16 -4.54 12.51
CA GLY A 203 -6.02 -5.14 13.83
C GLY A 203 -7.27 -4.91 14.66
N SER A 204 -7.88 -5.99 15.17
CA SER A 204 -9.13 -5.89 15.96
C SER A 204 -8.93 -5.24 17.33
N VAL A 205 -7.68 -5.08 17.79
CA VAL A 205 -7.33 -4.40 19.04
C VAL A 205 -6.32 -3.27 18.80
N ASP A 206 -6.32 -2.68 17.61
CA ASP A 206 -5.47 -1.54 17.28
C ASP A 206 -5.90 -0.29 18.06
N THR A 207 -5.02 0.18 18.94
CA THR A 207 -5.24 1.38 19.77
C THR A 207 -4.55 2.63 19.22
N VAL A 208 -3.77 2.50 18.15
CA VAL A 208 -3.02 3.61 17.52
C VAL A 208 -3.83 4.22 16.39
N VAL A 209 -4.44 3.37 15.57
CA VAL A 209 -5.35 3.77 14.50
C VAL A 209 -6.71 3.17 14.80
N SER A 210 -7.69 4.03 15.10
CA SER A 210 -9.06 3.58 15.34
C SER A 210 -9.65 2.89 14.11
N GLU A 211 -10.59 1.97 14.36
CA GLU A 211 -11.27 1.24 13.30
C GLU A 211 -11.97 2.19 12.32
N ASP A 212 -12.68 3.22 12.80
CA ASP A 212 -13.37 4.20 11.95
C ASP A 212 -12.43 4.87 10.95
N ARG A 213 -11.19 5.18 11.36
CA ARG A 213 -10.19 5.79 10.48
C ARG A 213 -9.70 4.80 9.42
N SER A 214 -9.54 3.53 9.79
CA SER A 214 -9.20 2.47 8.85
C SER A 214 -10.33 2.24 7.83
N LEU A 215 -11.58 2.11 8.33
CA LEU A 215 -12.77 1.91 7.51
C LEU A 215 -13.06 3.09 6.59
N ARG A 216 -12.69 4.32 6.96
CA ARG A 216 -12.77 5.48 6.06
C ARG A 216 -11.99 5.27 4.76
N LEU A 217 -10.80 4.68 4.82
CA LEU A 217 -10.03 4.34 3.62
C LEU A 217 -10.69 3.23 2.83
N VAL A 218 -11.20 2.20 3.52
CA VAL A 218 -11.94 1.09 2.91
C VAL A 218 -13.15 1.63 2.14
N GLU A 219 -13.94 2.51 2.74
CA GLU A 219 -15.16 3.07 2.15
C GLU A 219 -14.90 4.01 0.98
N ALA A 220 -13.70 4.61 0.95
CA ALA A 220 -13.23 5.42 -0.17
C ALA A 220 -12.86 4.59 -1.42
N CYS A 221 -12.75 3.26 -1.31
CA CYS A 221 -12.49 2.38 -2.45
C CYS A 221 -13.81 1.89 -3.09
N VAL A 222 -13.83 1.72 -4.41
CA VAL A 222 -15.02 1.23 -5.15
C VAL A 222 -15.44 -0.15 -4.63
N ASP A 223 -14.47 -1.05 -4.43
CA ASP A 223 -14.71 -2.44 -3.99
C ASP A 223 -14.24 -2.71 -2.56
N GLY A 224 -14.02 -1.67 -1.75
CA GLY A 224 -13.30 -1.79 -0.48
C GLY A 224 -13.89 -2.79 0.52
N LYS A 225 -15.22 -2.98 0.56
CA LYS A 225 -15.89 -3.98 1.42
C LYS A 225 -16.34 -5.24 0.68
N ARG A 226 -16.05 -5.36 -0.62
CA ARG A 226 -16.54 -6.48 -1.44
C ARG A 226 -15.59 -7.67 -1.35
N LYS A 227 -16.13 -8.83 -1.73
CA LYS A 227 -15.33 -9.96 -2.18
C LYS A 227 -15.38 -9.95 -3.70
N GLU A 228 -14.23 -9.83 -4.34
CA GLU A 228 -14.11 -9.92 -5.79
C GLU A 228 -13.30 -11.18 -6.13
N GLY A 229 -13.81 -11.99 -7.08
CA GLY A 229 -13.19 -13.30 -7.37
C GLY A 229 -13.13 -14.27 -6.17
N GLY A 230 -13.90 -14.03 -5.10
CA GLY A 230 -13.83 -14.79 -3.85
C GLY A 230 -12.72 -14.35 -2.88
N VAL A 231 -11.99 -13.27 -3.19
CA VAL A 231 -10.93 -12.72 -2.33
C VAL A 231 -11.48 -11.55 -1.50
N ASP A 232 -11.27 -11.61 -0.18
CA ASP A 232 -11.62 -10.53 0.74
C ASP A 232 -10.73 -9.31 0.54
N ARG A 233 -11.33 -8.12 0.39
CA ARG A 233 -10.60 -6.84 0.36
C ARG A 233 -10.29 -6.31 1.78
N VAL A 234 -10.96 -6.81 2.82
CA VAL A 234 -10.70 -6.47 4.24
C VAL A 234 -10.40 -7.73 5.05
N ILE A 235 -9.25 -7.75 5.70
CA ILE A 235 -8.75 -8.87 6.48
C ILE A 235 -8.50 -8.41 7.92
N TYR A 236 -9.26 -8.97 8.85
CA TYR A 236 -9.06 -8.75 10.27
C TYR A 236 -8.04 -9.73 10.87
N HIS A 237 -7.17 -9.23 11.73
CA HIS A 237 -6.30 -10.04 12.58
C HIS A 237 -6.52 -9.70 14.06
N PRO A 238 -6.34 -10.65 15.01
CA PRO A 238 -6.65 -10.45 16.43
C PRO A 238 -5.63 -9.55 17.16
N GLY A 239 -4.80 -8.82 16.41
CA GLY A 239 -3.65 -8.09 16.90
C GLY A 239 -3.89 -6.59 17.05
N GLY A 240 -2.93 -5.90 17.68
CA GLY A 240 -2.89 -4.44 17.74
C GLY A 240 -2.28 -3.81 16.49
N HIS A 241 -1.55 -2.71 16.66
CA HIS A 241 -0.94 -1.95 15.57
C HIS A 241 0.33 -2.59 14.99
N PHE A 242 0.20 -3.63 14.17
CA PHE A 242 1.35 -4.26 13.51
C PHE A 242 0.99 -4.91 12.17
N LEU A 243 2.01 -5.13 11.34
CA LEU A 243 1.89 -5.87 10.08
C LEU A 243 2.07 -7.38 10.33
N PRO A 244 1.05 -8.22 10.08
CA PRO A 244 1.18 -9.67 10.22
C PRO A 244 2.06 -10.29 9.13
N SER A 245 3.37 -10.36 9.38
CA SER A 245 4.37 -10.69 8.37
C SER A 245 4.67 -12.18 8.20
N SER A 246 4.21 -13.03 9.12
CA SER A 246 4.61 -14.45 9.17
C SER A 246 3.45 -15.43 9.37
N GLN A 247 2.27 -14.96 9.79
CA GLN A 247 1.13 -15.83 10.01
C GLN A 247 0.53 -16.27 8.67
N LYS A 248 0.42 -17.59 8.48
CA LYS A 248 0.08 -18.20 7.19
C LYS A 248 -1.23 -17.68 6.59
N GLN A 249 -2.29 -17.49 7.39
CA GLN A 249 -3.57 -17.03 6.84
C GLN A 249 -3.50 -15.61 6.25
N TYR A 250 -2.73 -14.70 6.86
CA TYR A 250 -2.65 -13.30 6.41
C TYR A 250 -1.73 -13.17 5.19
N VAL A 251 -0.64 -13.94 5.17
CA VAL A 251 0.22 -14.05 3.99
C VAL A 251 -0.56 -14.67 2.82
N ALA A 252 -1.34 -15.72 3.06
CA ALA A 252 -2.15 -16.36 2.03
C ALA A 252 -3.21 -15.41 1.45
N ALA A 253 -3.85 -14.59 2.30
CA ALA A 253 -4.80 -13.58 1.85
C ALA A 253 -4.15 -12.52 0.95
N LEU A 254 -2.95 -12.03 1.30
CA LEU A 254 -2.19 -11.12 0.45
C LEU A 254 -1.82 -11.77 -0.89
N VAL A 255 -1.34 -13.03 -0.87
CA VAL A 255 -0.96 -13.75 -2.09
C VAL A 255 -2.16 -13.96 -3.00
N ALA A 256 -3.32 -14.34 -2.44
CA ALA A 256 -4.55 -14.52 -3.20
C ALA A 256 -5.00 -13.20 -3.85
N PHE A 257 -4.94 -12.09 -3.10
CA PHE A 257 -5.21 -10.74 -3.60
C PHE A 257 -4.29 -10.37 -4.77
N ILE A 258 -2.98 -10.50 -4.61
CA ILE A 258 -2.03 -10.15 -5.67
C ILE A 258 -2.23 -11.03 -6.91
N ARG A 259 -2.52 -12.32 -6.77
CA ARG A 259 -2.78 -13.18 -7.93
C ARG A 259 -4.05 -12.78 -8.68
N GLU A 260 -5.11 -12.48 -7.94
CA GLU A 260 -6.39 -12.09 -8.51
C GLU A 260 -6.30 -10.79 -9.30
N VAL A 261 -5.68 -9.73 -8.75
CA VAL A 261 -5.52 -8.44 -9.46
C VAL A 261 -4.53 -8.49 -10.62
N LEU A 262 -3.65 -9.49 -10.65
CA LEU A 262 -2.71 -9.72 -11.75
C LEU A 262 -3.28 -10.66 -12.83
N ASP A 263 -4.56 -11.04 -12.72
CA ASP A 263 -5.29 -11.95 -13.62
C ASP A 263 -4.66 -13.34 -13.75
N GLU A 264 -4.09 -13.85 -12.66
CA GLU A 264 -3.50 -15.20 -12.60
C GLU A 264 -4.39 -16.16 -11.79
N PRO A 265 -4.42 -17.46 -12.12
CA PRO A 265 -5.24 -18.43 -11.39
C PRO A 265 -4.88 -18.45 -9.90
N ILE A 266 -5.90 -18.33 -9.03
CA ILE A 266 -5.72 -18.53 -7.59
C ILE A 266 -5.50 -20.04 -7.36
N GLU A 267 -4.27 -20.46 -7.12
CA GLU A 267 -3.98 -21.82 -6.70
C GLU A 267 -4.59 -22.07 -5.31
N GLN A 268 -5.65 -22.88 -5.24
CA GLN A 268 -6.21 -23.29 -3.95
C GLN A 268 -5.30 -24.33 -3.27
N PRO A 269 -4.82 -24.09 -2.04
CA PRO A 269 -4.05 -25.09 -1.31
C PRO A 269 -5.01 -26.17 -0.80
N GLY A 270 -5.09 -27.31 -1.51
CA GLY A 270 -5.81 -28.50 -1.02
C GLY A 270 -6.65 -29.26 -2.03
N ALA A 271 -6.77 -28.81 -3.28
CA ALA A 271 -7.39 -29.63 -4.31
C ALA A 271 -6.41 -30.74 -4.72
N LYS A 272 -6.50 -31.89 -4.03
CA LYS A 272 -6.00 -33.15 -4.62
C LYS A 272 -6.65 -33.23 -6.01
N LYS A 273 -5.83 -33.33 -7.06
CA LYS A 273 -6.29 -33.86 -8.34
C LYS A 273 -6.86 -35.24 -8.02
N GLU A 274 -8.18 -35.37 -7.99
CA GLU A 274 -8.81 -36.66 -8.19
C GLU A 274 -8.46 -37.06 -9.62
N GLU A 275 -7.46 -37.92 -9.76
CA GLU A 275 -7.27 -38.67 -11.00
C GLU A 275 -8.56 -39.47 -11.22
N ARG A 276 -9.25 -39.19 -12.33
CA ARG A 276 -10.39 -40.00 -12.76
C ARG A 276 -9.89 -41.41 -12.98
N ILE A 277 -10.53 -42.36 -12.30
CA ILE A 277 -10.29 -43.81 -12.40
C ILE A 277 -10.52 -44.32 -13.85
N GLU A 278 -11.10 -43.51 -14.73
CA GLU A 278 -11.38 -43.85 -16.13
C GLU A 278 -10.14 -43.87 -17.05
N ASP A 279 -8.98 -43.34 -16.62
CA ASP A 279 -7.72 -43.37 -17.40
C ASP A 279 -6.69 -44.40 -16.89
N MET A 280 -7.10 -45.32 -16.00
CA MET A 280 -6.24 -46.45 -15.62
C MET A 280 -6.33 -47.55 -16.67
N ASP A 281 -5.43 -47.51 -17.67
CA ASP A 281 -5.13 -48.66 -18.51
C ASP A 281 -4.67 -49.82 -17.62
N LEU A 282 -5.56 -50.80 -17.42
CA LEU A 282 -5.25 -52.06 -16.75
C LEU A 282 -4.41 -52.93 -17.70
N PRO A 283 -3.19 -53.35 -17.32
CA PRO A 283 -2.46 -54.33 -18.09
C PRO A 283 -3.05 -55.73 -17.87
N PHE A 284 -3.69 -56.24 -18.92
CA PHE A 284 -4.06 -57.64 -19.24
C PHE A 284 -4.98 -58.40 -18.28
#